data_AF-A0A7W1R0V2-F1
#
_entry.id   AF-A0A7W1R0V2-F1
#
_cell.length_a   1.000
_cell.length_b   1.000
_cell.length_c   1.000
_cell.angle_alpha   90.00
_cell.angle_beta   90.00
_cell.angle_gamma   90.00
#
_symmetry.space_group_name_H-M   'P 1'
#
loop_
_entity.id
_entity.type
_entity.pdbx_description
1 polymer ?
#
loop_
_entity_poly.entity_id
_entity_poly.type
_entity_poly.pdbx_seq_one_letter_code
_entity_poly.pdbx_strand_id
1 'polypeptide(L)'
;MRRPSLLLAALFSLLLLAAVLASGALAAGVKIRVEGRTQTIFGAAQPSIQADNALQALDLASTAGEFHYALTTSSFGDYVSQIGKYAAAGSAGWVFKVNGVSP
;
A
#
# COMPACT_ATOMS: atom_id res chain seq x y z
N MET A 1 21.47 -35.69 -33.72
CA MET A 1 20.29 -34.81 -33.75
C MET A 1 19.72 -34.65 -32.33
N ARG A 2 20.17 -33.65 -31.54
CA ARG A 2 19.64 -33.34 -30.18
C ARG A 2 19.58 -31.83 -29.84
N ARG A 3 19.90 -30.97 -30.81
CA ARG A 3 20.03 -29.52 -30.63
C ARG A 3 18.70 -28.73 -30.56
N PRO A 4 17.62 -29.07 -31.30
CA PRO A 4 16.41 -28.23 -31.28
C PRO A 4 15.65 -28.32 -29.95
N SER A 5 15.68 -29.48 -29.28
CA SER A 5 15.00 -29.72 -28.00
C SER A 5 15.60 -28.92 -26.84
N LEU A 6 16.93 -28.74 -26.83
CA LEU A 6 17.64 -27.97 -25.81
C LEU A 6 17.40 -26.46 -25.97
N LEU A 7 17.32 -25.97 -27.21
CA LEU A 7 16.99 -24.57 -27.50
C LEU A 7 15.56 -24.23 -27.08
N LEU A 8 14.61 -25.13 -27.35
CA LEU A 8 13.21 -24.94 -26.96
C LEU A 8 13.04 -24.91 -25.44
N ALA A 9 13.73 -25.82 -24.72
CA ALA A 9 13.72 -25.84 -23.26
C ALA A 9 14.33 -24.57 -22.67
N ALA A 10 15.46 -24.10 -23.20
CA ALA A 10 16.10 -22.86 -22.75
C ALA A 10 15.19 -21.64 -22.98
N LEU A 11 14.52 -21.55 -24.12
CA LEU A 11 13.58 -20.47 -24.42
C LEU A 11 12.38 -20.48 -23.47
N PHE A 12 11.86 -21.66 -23.16
CA PHE A 12 10.76 -21.83 -22.21
C PHE A 12 11.17 -21.43 -20.79
N SER A 13 12.37 -21.83 -20.34
CA SER A 13 12.91 -21.41 -19.04
C SER A 13 13.11 -19.90 -18.96
N LEU A 14 13.56 -19.26 -20.04
CA LEU A 14 13.74 -17.81 -20.10
C LEU A 14 12.39 -17.07 -20.03
N LEU A 15 11.36 -17.59 -20.70
CA LEU A 15 10.00 -17.07 -20.65
C LEU A 15 9.39 -17.21 -19.25
N LEU A 16 9.58 -18.35 -18.59
CA LEU A 16 9.14 -18.56 -17.21
C LEU A 16 9.81 -17.58 -16.24
N LEU A 17 11.13 -17.39 -16.38
CA LEU A 17 11.87 -16.43 -15.56
C LEU A 17 11.39 -14.99 -15.78
N ALA A 18 11.16 -14.59 -17.04
CA ALA A 18 10.60 -13.28 -17.37
C ALA A 18 9.19 -13.10 -16.79
N ALA A 19 8.34 -14.13 -16.82
CA ALA A 19 7.00 -14.07 -16.24
C ALA A 19 7.02 -13.94 -14.71
N VAL A 20 7.92 -14.66 -14.02
CA VAL A 20 8.12 -14.54 -12.57
C VAL A 20 8.61 -13.15 -12.18
N LEU A 21 9.52 -12.56 -12.96
CA LEU A 21 10.00 -11.19 -12.73
C LEU A 21 8.95 -10.13 -13.07
N ALA A 22 8.08 -10.41 -14.05
CA ALA A 22 6.97 -9.52 -14.43
C ALA A 22 5.81 -9.53 -13.43
N SER A 23 5.71 -10.55 -12.54
CA SER A 23 4.82 -10.52 -11.37
C SER A 23 5.23 -9.50 -10.31
N GLY A 24 6.19 -8.61 -10.59
CA GLY A 24 6.38 -7.39 -9.81
C GLY A 24 5.03 -6.70 -9.63
N ALA A 25 4.53 -6.70 -8.39
CA ALA A 25 3.32 -5.99 -8.01
C ALA A 25 3.42 -4.57 -8.58
N LEU A 26 2.46 -4.22 -9.44
CA LEU A 26 2.35 -2.87 -9.95
C LEU A 26 1.93 -1.99 -8.77
N ALA A 27 2.91 -1.57 -7.97
CA ALA A 27 2.70 -0.54 -6.97
C ALA A 27 2.14 0.68 -7.71
N ALA A 28 0.99 1.16 -7.26
CA ALA A 28 0.38 2.34 -7.84
C ALA A 28 1.12 3.56 -7.31
N GLY A 29 1.48 4.48 -8.22
CA GLY A 29 1.93 5.81 -7.84
C GLY A 29 0.75 6.59 -7.27
N VAL A 30 0.71 6.77 -5.95
CA VAL A 30 -0.37 7.49 -5.26
C VAL A 30 0.16 8.72 -4.55
N LYS A 31 -0.68 9.76 -4.48
CA LYS A 31 -0.44 10.91 -3.61
C LYS A 31 -1.11 10.69 -2.27
N ILE A 32 -0.36 10.82 -1.19
CA ILE A 32 -0.86 10.57 0.17
C ILE A 32 -0.90 11.82 1.03
N ARG A 33 -1.96 11.93 1.84
CA ARG A 33 -2.11 12.93 2.90
C ARG A 33 -2.85 12.29 4.07
N VAL A 34 -2.38 12.55 5.29
CA VAL A 34 -2.98 12.06 6.53
C VAL A 34 -3.44 13.27 7.34
N GLU A 35 -4.75 13.36 7.55
CA GLU A 35 -5.39 14.50 8.22
C GLU A 35 -5.85 14.11 9.61
N GLY A 36 -5.30 14.77 10.63
CA GLY A 36 -5.79 14.66 12.00
C GLY A 36 -7.02 15.53 12.25
N ARG A 37 -7.47 15.60 13.50
CA ARG A 37 -8.64 16.39 13.89
C ARG A 37 -8.48 17.89 13.62
N THR A 38 -7.28 18.44 13.81
CA THR A 38 -7.02 19.89 13.76
C THR A 38 -5.88 20.27 12.84
N GLN A 39 -5.11 19.30 12.35
CA GLN A 39 -3.92 19.55 11.56
C GLN A 39 -3.63 18.38 10.63
N THR A 40 -2.94 18.66 9.54
CA THR A 40 -2.32 17.62 8.72
C THR A 40 -1.20 16.96 9.51
N ILE A 41 -1.28 15.64 9.67
CA ILE A 41 -0.26 14.82 10.33
C ILE A 41 0.89 14.55 9.35
N PHE A 42 0.56 14.26 8.09
CA PHE A 42 1.55 14.00 7.05
C PHE A 42 1.05 14.40 5.66
N GLY A 43 1.99 14.77 4.79
CA GLY A 43 1.70 14.91 3.36
C GLY A 43 0.93 16.17 2.98
N ALA A 44 1.18 17.31 3.64
CA ALA A 44 0.59 18.60 3.25
C ALA A 44 0.88 18.94 1.77
N ALA A 45 2.08 18.61 1.27
CA ALA A 45 2.47 18.73 -0.14
C ALA A 45 2.01 17.55 -1.02
N GLN A 46 1.29 16.58 -0.45
CA GLN A 46 0.83 15.35 -1.10
C GLN A 46 1.94 14.60 -1.85
N PRO A 47 2.98 14.12 -1.14
CA PRO A 47 4.08 13.40 -1.76
C PRO A 47 3.59 12.16 -2.51
N SER A 48 4.27 11.84 -3.61
CA SER A 48 4.03 10.61 -4.36
C SER A 48 4.73 9.46 -3.67
N ILE A 49 4.02 8.35 -3.45
CA ILE A 49 4.56 7.11 -2.93
C ILE A 49 4.12 5.95 -3.83
N GLN A 50 4.90 4.87 -3.81
CA GLN A 50 4.56 3.63 -4.48
C GLN A 50 4.02 2.66 -3.44
N ALA A 51 2.77 2.24 -3.61
CA ALA A 51 2.13 1.29 -2.70
C ALA A 51 1.16 0.38 -3.45
N ASP A 52 1.10 -0.88 -3.03
CA ASP A 52 0.22 -1.93 -3.51
C ASP A 52 -1.21 -1.75 -2.98
N ASN A 53 -1.37 -1.16 -1.79
CA ASN A 53 -2.67 -0.91 -1.17
C ASN A 53 -2.64 0.27 -0.18
N ALA A 54 -3.82 0.65 0.31
CA ALA A 54 -3.99 1.79 1.20
C ALA A 54 -3.29 1.62 2.56
N LEU A 55 -3.21 0.39 3.08
CA LEU A 55 -2.57 0.12 4.36
C LEU A 55 -1.05 0.25 4.26
N GLN A 56 -0.44 -0.28 3.19
CA GLN A 56 0.98 -0.08 2.91
C GLN A 56 1.29 1.41 2.65
N ALA A 57 0.39 2.13 1.98
CA ALA A 57 0.52 3.57 1.79
C ALA A 57 0.57 4.31 3.14
N LEU A 58 -0.32 3.94 4.08
CA LEU A 58 -0.31 4.47 5.45
C LEU A 58 0.98 4.11 6.20
N ASP A 59 1.49 2.89 6.04
CA ASP A 59 2.72 2.42 6.67
C ASP A 59 3.97 3.21 6.20
N LEU A 60 4.07 3.46 4.89
CA LEU A 60 5.11 4.29 4.30
C LEU A 60 5.01 5.75 4.79
N ALA A 61 3.80 6.29 4.87
CA ALA A 61 3.57 7.63 5.42
C ALA A 61 3.92 7.70 6.91
N SER A 62 3.58 6.69 7.69
CA SER A 62 3.91 6.54 9.12
C SER A 62 5.42 6.58 9.33
N THR A 63 6.16 5.84 8.51
CA THR A 63 7.62 5.83 8.54
C THR A 63 8.21 7.18 8.15
N ALA A 64 7.74 7.78 7.05
CA ALA A 64 8.27 9.07 6.55
C ALA A 64 7.87 10.27 7.42
N GLY A 65 6.72 10.20 8.10
CA GLY A 65 6.17 11.25 8.95
C GLY A 65 6.41 11.04 10.44
N GLU A 66 7.12 9.98 10.82
CA GLU A 66 7.43 9.61 12.20
C GLU A 66 6.20 9.61 13.12
N PHE A 67 5.08 9.05 12.65
CA PHE A 67 3.86 8.93 13.45
C PHE A 67 3.46 7.46 13.62
N HIS A 68 2.91 7.11 14.78
CA HIS A 68 2.38 5.78 15.02
C HIS A 68 0.97 5.62 14.43
N TYR A 69 0.62 4.42 13.95
CA TYR A 69 -0.77 4.00 13.77
C TYR A 69 -1.00 2.63 14.40
N ALA A 70 -2.23 2.38 14.82
CA ALA A 70 -2.65 1.09 15.35
C ALA A 70 -3.77 0.51 14.50
N LEU A 71 -3.77 -0.82 14.41
CA LEU A 71 -4.85 -1.60 13.81
C LEU A 71 -5.62 -2.32 14.91
N THR A 72 -6.90 -2.53 14.66
CA THR A 72 -7.73 -3.46 15.44
C THR A 72 -8.35 -4.47 14.48
N THR A 73 -8.17 -5.75 14.79
CA THR A 73 -8.79 -6.84 14.03
C THR A 73 -10.28 -6.94 14.33
N SER A 74 -11.07 -7.15 13.28
CA SER A 74 -12.51 -7.36 13.38
C SER A 74 -12.96 -8.48 12.43
N SER A 75 -14.22 -8.90 12.54
CA SER A 75 -14.83 -9.85 11.61
C SER A 75 -14.92 -9.34 10.16
N PHE A 76 -14.77 -8.02 9.95
CA PHE A 76 -14.78 -7.39 8.63
C PHE A 76 -13.36 -7.11 8.10
N GLY A 77 -12.33 -7.59 8.80
CA GLY A 77 -10.93 -7.28 8.54
C GLY A 77 -10.36 -6.26 9.53
N ASP A 78 -9.06 -5.97 9.36
CA ASP A 78 -8.37 -4.99 10.18
C ASP A 78 -8.81 -3.57 9.80
N TYR A 79 -9.04 -2.73 10.81
CA TYR A 79 -9.29 -1.31 10.61
C TYR A 79 -8.28 -0.47 11.40
N VAL A 80 -8.01 0.75 10.89
CA VAL A 80 -7.13 1.71 11.57
C VAL A 80 -7.86 2.27 12.78
N SER A 81 -7.41 1.87 13.97
CA SER A 81 -8.01 2.28 15.24
C SER A 81 -7.34 3.49 15.87
N GLN A 82 -6.14 3.87 15.41
CA GLN A 82 -5.45 5.05 15.90
C GLN A 82 -4.44 5.57 14.87
N ILE A 83 -4.28 6.90 14.77
CA ILE A 83 -3.13 7.54 14.14
C ILE A 83 -2.64 8.67 15.06
N GLY A 84 -1.33 8.70 15.31
CA GLY A 84 -0.70 9.54 16.30
C GLY A 84 -1.34 9.34 17.68
N LYS A 85 -1.77 10.45 18.30
CA LYS A 85 -2.45 10.45 19.61
C LYS A 85 -3.98 10.27 19.54
N TYR A 86 -4.54 10.06 18.35
CA TYR A 86 -5.99 10.11 18.14
C TYR A 86 -6.56 8.72 17.85
N ALA A 87 -7.06 8.09 18.91
CA ALA A 87 -7.78 6.82 18.82
C ALA A 87 -9.22 7.03 18.32
N ALA A 88 -9.72 6.06 17.54
CA ALA A 88 -11.14 5.92 17.21
C ALA A 88 -11.93 5.60 18.48
N ALA A 89 -13.15 6.14 18.60
CA ALA A 89 -14.02 5.93 19.75
C ALA A 89 -15.49 6.19 19.41
N GLY A 90 -16.38 5.32 19.90
CA GLY A 90 -17.82 5.42 19.65
C GLY A 90 -18.13 5.42 18.16
N SER A 91 -18.79 6.48 17.67
CA SER A 91 -19.10 6.69 16.25
C SER A 91 -18.02 7.44 15.47
N ALA A 92 -16.91 7.83 16.11
CA ALA A 92 -15.81 8.51 15.45
C ALA A 92 -14.69 7.52 15.10
N GLY A 93 -14.26 7.52 13.84
CA GLY A 93 -13.21 6.63 13.34
C GLY A 93 -12.37 7.27 12.25
N TRP A 94 -11.31 6.56 11.86
CA TRP A 94 -10.47 6.92 10.73
C TRP A 94 -11.15 6.53 9.43
N VAL A 95 -11.20 7.46 8.48
CA VAL A 95 -11.84 7.26 7.18
C VAL A 95 -10.77 7.28 6.10
N PHE A 96 -10.73 6.22 5.29
CA PHE A 96 -9.94 6.18 4.07
C PHE A 96 -10.73 6.79 2.92
N LYS A 97 -10.09 7.66 2.13
CA LYS A 97 -10.69 8.30 0.96
C LYS A 97 -9.73 8.25 -0.22
N VAL A 98 -10.28 8.01 -1.41
CA VAL A 98 -9.58 8.11 -2.68
C VAL A 98 -10.07 9.36 -3.39
N ASN A 99 -9.17 10.29 -3.67
CA ASN A 99 -9.50 11.58 -4.31
C ASN A 99 -10.67 12.33 -3.62
N GLY A 100 -10.78 12.21 -2.30
CA GLY A 100 -11.83 12.85 -1.50
C GLY A 100 -13.14 12.08 -1.37
N VAL A 101 -13.27 10.92 -2.02
CA VAL A 101 -14.48 10.08 -2.04
C VAL A 101 -14.25 8.81 -1.22
N SER A 102 -15.25 8.38 -0.45
CA SER A 102 -15.21 7.08 0.24
C SER A 102 -15.28 5.94 -0.79
N PRO A 103 -14.41 4.92 -0.71
CA PRO A 103 -14.45 3.77 -1.60
C PRO A 103 -15.75 2.98 -1.57
#